data_AF-A0A2S4XGZ9-F1
#
_entry.id   AF-A0A2S4XGZ9-F1
#
_cell.length_a   1.000
_cell.length_b   1.000
_cell.length_c   1.000
_cell.angle_alpha   90.00
_cell.angle_beta   90.00
_cell.angle_gamma   90.00
#
_symmetry.space_group_name_H-M   'P 1'
#
loop_
_entity.id
_entity.type
_entity.pdbx_description
1 polymer ?
#
loop_
_entity_poly.entity_id
_entity_poly.type
_entity_poly.pdbx_seq_one_letter_code
_entity_poly.pdbx_strand_id
1 'polypeptide(L)'
;MSGPRPVRASRGTELSARGWQQEAALRMLQNNLDPEVAEHPDKLVVYGGTGKAARDWRSFDAMQRTLRSLKQDETMLVQSGRPVGVMQTHEWAPRVLIANSNLVGDWANWEEFRRLEQLGLTMYGQMTAGS
;
A
#
# COMPACT_ATOMS: atom_id res chain seq x y z
N MET A 1 -7.22 14.86 6.75
CA MET A 1 -8.01 14.88 5.50
C MET A 1 -7.67 13.66 4.69
N SER A 2 -8.66 12.88 4.24
CA SER A 2 -8.45 11.69 3.41
C SER A 2 -8.64 12.03 1.92
N GLY A 3 -7.67 12.73 1.35
CA GLY A 3 -7.68 13.16 -0.05
C GLY A 3 -6.28 13.48 -0.58
N PRO A 4 -6.20 13.88 -1.87
CA PRO A 4 -4.96 14.21 -2.56
C PRO A 4 -4.13 15.24 -1.82
N ARG A 5 -2.84 14.96 -1.70
CA ARG A 5 -1.85 15.84 -1.07
C ARG A 5 -0.44 15.40 -1.45
N PRO A 6 0.54 16.31 -1.44
CA PRO A 6 1.94 15.92 -1.56
C PRO A 6 2.32 14.90 -0.49
N VAL A 7 2.91 13.79 -0.91
CA VAL A 7 3.45 12.76 -0.04
C VAL A 7 4.95 12.68 -0.29
N ARG A 8 5.77 12.61 0.76
CA ARG A 8 7.20 12.37 0.66
C ARG A 8 7.64 11.50 1.82
N ALA A 9 8.60 10.61 1.59
CA ALA A 9 9.14 9.78 2.65
C ALA A 9 9.91 10.61 3.70
N SER A 10 9.85 10.23 4.97
CA SER A 10 10.74 10.81 6.00
C SER A 10 12.21 10.53 5.67
N ARG A 11 13.10 11.46 6.03
CA ARG A 11 14.56 11.37 5.82
C ARG A 11 15.28 11.40 7.18
N GLY A 12 16.56 11.02 7.20
CA GLY A 12 17.36 10.96 8.43
C GLY A 12 17.05 9.75 9.31
N THR A 13 17.57 9.77 10.54
CA THR A 13 17.57 8.63 11.47
C THR A 13 16.41 8.62 12.47
N GLU A 14 15.59 9.67 12.51
CA GLU A 14 14.44 9.74 13.41
C GLU A 14 13.33 8.78 12.97
N LEU A 15 12.81 7.99 13.92
CA LEU A 15 11.76 7.01 13.68
C LEU A 15 10.39 7.61 13.97
N SER A 16 9.43 7.28 13.10
CA SER A 16 8.03 7.68 13.25
C SER A 16 7.10 6.47 13.43
N ALA A 17 7.62 5.26 13.23
CA ALA A 17 7.06 3.97 13.61
C ALA A 17 7.86 3.34 14.78
N ARG A 18 7.37 2.20 15.30
CA ARG A 18 7.95 1.53 16.49
C ARG A 18 9.32 0.87 16.25
N GLY A 19 9.75 0.73 15.00
CA GLY A 19 11.00 0.09 14.64
C GLY A 19 11.36 0.30 13.18
N TRP A 20 12.61 0.00 12.84
CA TRP A 20 13.15 0.24 11.50
C TRP A 20 12.45 -0.57 10.39
N GLN A 21 11.98 -1.79 10.68
CA GLN A 21 11.26 -2.59 9.68
C GLN A 21 9.91 -1.94 9.30
N GLN A 22 9.17 -1.44 10.28
CA GLN A 22 7.90 -0.75 10.04
C GLN A 22 8.13 0.62 9.39
N GLU A 23 9.15 1.36 9.86
CA GLU A 23 9.53 2.65 9.29
C GLU A 23 9.97 2.50 7.83
N ALA A 24 10.73 1.45 7.49
CA ALA A 24 11.14 1.18 6.12
C ALA A 24 9.94 0.99 5.20
N ALA A 25 8.97 0.14 5.58
CA ALA A 25 7.74 -0.05 4.80
C ALA A 25 6.95 1.26 4.67
N LEU A 26 6.87 2.06 5.74
CA LEU A 26 6.20 3.36 5.72
C LEU A 26 6.87 4.34 4.74
N ARG A 27 8.21 4.43 4.79
CA ARG A 27 8.99 5.30 3.91
C ARG A 27 8.87 4.86 2.45
N MET A 28 8.95 3.57 2.17
CA MET A 28 8.80 3.07 0.79
C MET A 28 7.40 3.31 0.22
N LEU A 29 6.36 3.09 1.02
CA LEU A 29 4.99 3.44 0.65
C LEU A 29 4.84 4.93 0.32
N GLN A 30 5.48 5.81 1.10
CA GLN A 30 5.48 7.26 0.85
C GLN A 30 6.33 7.63 -0.37
N ASN A 31 7.46 6.96 -0.59
CA ASN A 31 8.36 7.22 -1.72
C ASN A 31 7.69 6.91 -3.06
N ASN A 32 6.89 5.83 -3.11
CA ASN A 32 6.09 5.51 -4.30
C ASN A 32 5.09 6.61 -4.68
N LEU A 33 4.80 7.58 -3.80
CA LEU A 33 3.89 8.70 -4.05
C LEU A 33 4.61 10.06 -4.00
N ASP A 34 5.95 10.07 -3.98
CA ASP A 34 6.71 11.32 -4.09
C ASP A 34 6.43 11.97 -5.46
N PRO A 35 6.12 13.28 -5.53
CA PRO A 35 5.92 13.97 -6.80
C PRO A 35 7.10 13.89 -7.78
N GLU A 36 8.30 13.58 -7.28
CA GLU A 36 9.50 13.38 -8.11
C GLU A 36 9.67 11.92 -8.60
N VAL A 37 8.81 11.00 -8.13
CA VAL A 37 8.90 9.55 -8.39
C VAL A 37 7.65 9.04 -9.13
N ALA A 38 6.46 9.42 -8.69
CA ALA A 38 5.20 8.92 -9.20
C ALA A 38 4.71 9.70 -10.42
N GLU A 39 4.15 9.02 -11.42
CA GLU A 39 3.55 9.63 -12.61
C GLU A 39 2.33 10.52 -12.25
N HIS A 40 1.43 10.01 -11.39
CA HIS A 40 0.21 10.73 -10.99
C HIS A 40 -0.12 10.50 -9.49
N PRO A 41 0.66 11.09 -8.55
CA PRO A 41 0.57 10.82 -7.12
C PRO A 41 -0.79 11.19 -6.49
N ASP A 42 -1.46 12.24 -6.99
CA ASP A 42 -2.79 12.65 -6.49
C ASP A 42 -3.87 11.59 -6.70
N LYS A 43 -3.68 10.72 -7.71
CA LYS A 43 -4.52 9.56 -8.01
C LYS A 43 -3.98 8.26 -7.43
N LEU A 44 -2.94 8.34 -6.60
CA LEU A 44 -2.18 7.22 -6.04
C LEU A 44 -1.46 6.35 -7.07
N VAL A 45 -1.36 6.81 -8.32
CA VAL A 45 -0.77 6.07 -9.44
C VAL A 45 0.72 6.32 -9.49
N VAL A 46 1.50 5.25 -9.44
CA VAL A 46 2.96 5.27 -9.46
C VAL A 46 3.46 5.19 -10.90
N TYR A 47 3.14 4.10 -11.62
CA TYR A 47 3.54 3.90 -13.02
C TYR A 47 2.73 2.79 -13.71
N GLY A 48 3.00 2.55 -14.99
CA GLY A 48 2.49 1.38 -15.72
C GLY A 48 0.98 1.43 -15.98
N GLY A 49 0.47 2.59 -16.40
CA GLY A 49 -0.95 2.82 -16.59
C GLY A 49 -1.64 3.18 -15.28
N THR A 50 -2.47 2.28 -14.74
CA THR A 50 -3.22 2.51 -13.50
C THR A 50 -2.60 1.84 -12.26
N GLY A 51 -1.29 1.57 -12.29
CA GLY A 51 -0.58 0.91 -11.19
C GLY A 51 -0.49 1.82 -9.97
N LYS A 52 -1.09 1.41 -8.85
CA LYS A 52 -1.26 2.25 -7.65
C LYS A 52 -0.54 1.71 -6.41
N ALA A 53 -0.17 2.63 -5.51
CA ALA A 53 0.41 2.31 -4.21
C ALA A 53 -0.64 1.95 -3.14
N ALA A 54 -1.85 2.48 -3.26
CA ALA A 54 -2.97 2.18 -2.38
C ALA A 54 -4.30 2.26 -3.15
N ARG A 55 -5.31 1.53 -2.68
CA ARG A 55 -6.61 1.44 -3.38
C ARG A 55 -7.29 2.81 -3.48
N ASP A 56 -7.29 3.52 -2.37
CA ASP A 56 -7.87 4.84 -2.19
C ASP A 56 -7.14 5.57 -1.04
N TRP A 57 -7.39 6.87 -0.91
CA TRP A 57 -6.73 7.70 0.11
C TRP A 57 -7.04 7.24 1.55
N ARG A 58 -8.23 6.69 1.79
CA ARG A 58 -8.60 6.15 3.10
C ARG A 58 -7.73 4.93 3.46
N SER A 59 -7.47 4.07 2.47
CA SER A 59 -6.62 2.89 2.59
C SER A 59 -5.15 3.28 2.78
N PHE A 60 -4.66 4.27 2.04
CA PHE A 60 -3.32 4.84 2.24
C PHE A 60 -3.15 5.38 3.67
N ASP A 61 -4.09 6.20 4.14
CA ASP A 61 -4.04 6.77 5.48
C ASP A 61 -4.13 5.68 6.57
N ALA A 62 -4.92 4.64 6.32
CA ALA A 62 -5.03 3.49 7.21
C ALA A 62 -3.72 2.69 7.28
N MET A 63 -3.06 2.42 6.14
CA MET A 63 -1.77 1.72 6.13
C MET A 63 -0.71 2.48 6.91
N GLN A 64 -0.64 3.81 6.74
CA GLN A 64 0.30 4.63 7.50
C GLN A 64 0.03 4.57 9.02
N ARG A 65 -1.23 4.71 9.44
CA ARG A 65 -1.58 4.60 10.87
C ARG A 65 -1.26 3.22 11.44
N THR A 66 -1.53 2.16 10.69
CA THR A 66 -1.21 0.80 11.09
C THR A 66 0.30 0.62 11.22
N LEU A 67 1.09 0.98 10.21
CA LEU A 67 2.55 0.85 10.25
C LEU A 67 3.19 1.60 11.42
N ARG A 68 2.68 2.79 11.78
CA ARG A 68 3.17 3.57 12.93
C ARG A 68 2.95 2.87 14.28
N SER A 69 1.91 2.03 14.39
CA SER A 69 1.52 1.37 15.63
C SER A 69 1.81 -0.14 15.67
N LEU A 70 2.15 -0.74 14.52
CA LEU A 70 2.43 -2.17 14.36
C LEU A 70 3.60 -2.60 15.25
N LYS A 71 3.40 -3.65 16.05
CA LYS A 71 4.44 -4.22 16.91
C LYS A 71 5.46 -5.04 16.11
N GLN A 72 6.56 -5.43 16.77
CA GLN A 72 7.61 -6.23 16.13
C GLN A 72 7.20 -7.68 15.88
N ASP A 73 6.20 -8.19 16.58
CA ASP A 73 5.65 -9.54 16.42
C ASP A 73 4.29 -9.54 15.72
N GLU A 74 3.95 -8.47 15.00
CA GLU A 74 2.70 -8.34 14.24
C GLU A 74 2.97 -8.21 12.74
N THR A 75 2.00 -8.66 11.94
CA THR A 75 2.01 -8.61 10.48
C THR A 75 0.72 -7.95 9.98
N MET A 76 0.85 -6.87 9.20
CA MET A 76 -0.25 -6.23 8.49
C MET A 76 -0.56 -6.98 7.19
N LEU A 77 -1.84 -7.26 6.95
CA LEU A 77 -2.34 -7.86 5.72
C LEU A 77 -2.89 -6.79 4.79
N VAL A 78 -2.35 -6.70 3.57
CA VAL A 78 -2.81 -5.77 2.53
C VAL A 78 -3.40 -6.55 1.37
N GLN A 79 -4.70 -6.39 1.13
CA GLN A 79 -5.42 -7.00 0.03
C GLN A 79 -5.74 -5.91 -0.99
N SER A 80 -5.23 -6.05 -2.22
CA SER A 80 -5.40 -5.08 -3.32
C SER A 80 -5.35 -3.63 -2.83
N GLY A 81 -4.22 -3.25 -2.22
CA GLY A 81 -3.97 -1.88 -1.72
C GLY A 81 -4.80 -1.41 -0.53
N ARG A 82 -5.51 -2.31 0.17
CA ARG A 82 -6.29 -2.02 1.38
C ARG A 82 -5.76 -2.81 2.59
N PRO A 83 -5.48 -2.16 3.74
CA PRO A 83 -5.13 -2.88 4.96
C PRO A 83 -6.39 -3.53 5.54
N VAL A 84 -6.43 -4.86 5.56
CA VAL A 84 -7.63 -5.63 5.95
C VAL A 84 -7.53 -6.24 7.34
N GLY A 85 -6.33 -6.33 7.91
CA GLY A 85 -6.14 -6.84 9.27
C GLY A 85 -4.69 -6.78 9.72
N VAL A 86 -4.51 -7.00 11.03
CA VAL A 86 -3.22 -7.22 11.68
C VAL A 86 -3.34 -8.52 12.45
N MET A 87 -2.38 -9.41 12.29
CA MET A 87 -2.29 -10.67 13.01
C MET A 87 -0.99 -10.72 13.79
N GLN A 88 -1.03 -11.32 14.99
CA GLN A 88 0.19 -11.65 15.70
C GLN A 88 0.91 -12.82 15.01
N THR A 89 2.20 -12.68 14.82
CA THR A 89 3.11 -13.66 14.21
C THR A 89 4.33 -13.84 15.13
N HIS A 90 5.52 -13.41 14.71
CA HIS A 90 6.75 -13.43 15.51
C HIS A 90 7.77 -12.45 14.92
N GLU A 91 8.83 -12.12 15.66
CA GLU A 91 9.79 -11.07 15.26
C GLU A 91 10.50 -11.31 13.93
N TRP A 92 10.73 -12.57 13.55
CA TRP A 92 11.34 -12.93 12.26
C TRP A 92 10.36 -13.01 11.06
N ALA A 93 9.06 -12.85 11.29
CA ALA A 93 8.08 -12.85 10.21
C ALA A 93 8.10 -11.53 9.42
N PRO A 94 7.57 -11.48 8.19
CA PRO A 94 7.35 -10.22 7.49
C PRO A 94 6.41 -9.29 8.26
N ARG A 95 6.72 -7.99 8.27
CA ARG A 95 5.83 -6.97 8.87
C ARG A 95 4.60 -6.68 8.02
N VAL A 96 4.68 -6.89 6.71
CA VAL A 96 3.58 -6.67 5.77
C VAL A 96 3.52 -7.84 4.79
N LEU A 97 2.33 -8.39 4.58
CA LEU A 97 2.03 -9.34 3.52
C LEU A 97 1.03 -8.71 2.56
N ILE A 98 1.34 -8.79 1.26
CA ILE A 98 0.60 -8.08 0.22
C ILE A 98 0.12 -9.07 -0.84
N ALA A 99 -1.16 -9.00 -1.17
CA ALA A 99 -1.75 -9.72 -2.30
C ALA A 99 -2.61 -8.75 -3.11
N ASN A 100 -2.10 -8.33 -4.26
CA ASN A 100 -2.76 -7.37 -5.14
C ASN A 100 -3.23 -8.02 -6.43
N SER A 101 -4.38 -7.58 -6.94
CA SER A 101 -4.84 -7.88 -8.31
C SER A 101 -5.13 -9.35 -8.64
N ASN A 102 -5.01 -10.25 -7.66
CA ASN A 102 -5.28 -11.67 -7.85
C ASN A 102 -6.77 -11.92 -8.08
N LEU A 103 -7.10 -12.61 -9.16
CA LEU A 103 -8.44 -13.08 -9.52
C LEU A 103 -8.38 -14.57 -9.83
N VAL A 104 -9.49 -15.27 -9.60
CA VAL A 104 -9.61 -16.68 -9.99
C VAL A 104 -9.51 -16.79 -11.52
N GLY A 105 -8.87 -17.85 -12.03
CA GLY A 105 -8.44 -17.97 -13.43
C GLY A 105 -9.50 -17.60 -14.47
N ASP A 106 -10.72 -18.13 -14.34
CA ASP A 106 -11.83 -17.85 -15.28
C ASP A 106 -12.26 -16.38 -15.31
N TRP A 107 -11.94 -15.63 -14.25
CA TRP A 107 -12.25 -14.21 -14.06
C TRP A 107 -11.03 -13.30 -14.19
N ALA A 108 -9.85 -13.85 -14.50
CA ALA A 108 -8.59 -13.10 -14.58
C ALA A 108 -8.47 -12.35 -15.93
N ASN A 109 -9.43 -11.48 -16.21
CA ASN A 109 -9.50 -10.65 -17.42
C ASN A 109 -9.77 -9.18 -17.05
N TRP A 110 -9.53 -8.29 -18.03
CA TRP A 110 -9.64 -6.85 -17.81
C TRP A 110 -11.08 -6.37 -17.57
N GLU A 111 -12.07 -7.00 -18.18
CA GLU A 111 -13.48 -6.60 -18.01
C GLU A 111 -13.91 -6.77 -16.55
N GLU A 112 -13.68 -7.95 -15.98
CA GLU A 112 -14.00 -8.24 -14.58
C GLU A 112 -13.14 -7.41 -13.62
N PHE A 113 -11.84 -7.25 -13.93
CA PHE A 113 -10.97 -6.38 -13.14
C PHE A 113 -11.51 -4.94 -13.07
N ARG A 114 -11.91 -4.35 -14.21
CA ARG A 114 -12.42 -2.97 -14.27
C ARG A 114 -13.77 -2.84 -13.57
N ARG A 115 -14.64 -3.86 -13.65
CA ARG A 115 -15.89 -3.93 -12.88
C ARG A 115 -15.61 -3.87 -11.38
N LEU A 116 -14.69 -4.70 -10.89
CA LEU A 116 -14.30 -4.73 -9.47
C LEU A 116 -13.59 -3.44 -9.03
N GLU A 117 -12.79 -2.83 -9.90
CA GLU A 117 -12.12 -1.56 -9.64
C GLU A 117 -13.13 -0.42 -9.48
N GLN A 118 -14.14 -0.33 -10.35
CA GLN A 118 -15.23 0.64 -10.25
C GLN A 118 -16.05 0.48 -8.96
N LEU A 119 -16.20 -0.76 -8.48
CA LEU A 119 -16.84 -1.06 -7.19
C LEU A 119 -15.92 -0.81 -5.97
N GLY A 120 -14.65 -0.43 -6.17
CA GLY A 120 -13.68 -0.23 -5.09
C GLY A 120 -13.23 -1.54 -4.41
N LEU A 121 -13.32 -2.68 -5.11
CA LEU A 121 -13.03 -4.01 -4.57
C LEU A 121 -11.63 -4.52 -4.91
N THR A 122 -10.98 -3.94 -5.92
CA THR A 122 -9.60 -4.30 -6.29
C THR A 122 -8.76 -3.06 -6.64
N MET A 123 -7.47 -3.28 -6.88
CA MET A 123 -6.47 -2.28 -7.25
C MET A 123 -5.45 -2.96 -8.16
N TYR A 124 -5.00 -2.26 -9.20
CA TYR A 124 -3.91 -2.73 -10.05
C TYR A 124 -2.58 -2.41 -9.38
N GLY A 125 -1.85 -3.44 -8.95
CA GLY A 125 -0.59 -3.28 -8.21
C GLY A 125 0.64 -3.13 -9.08
N GLN A 126 0.53 -3.39 -10.38
CA GLN A 126 1.70 -3.58 -11.26
C GLN A 126 2.68 -4.57 -10.58
N MET A 127 3.98 -4.34 -10.67
CA MET A 127 5.04 -5.09 -10.00
C MET A 127 5.42 -4.34 -8.71
N THR A 128 6.00 -3.13 -8.84
CA THR A 128 6.52 -2.38 -7.67
C THR A 128 5.67 -1.20 -7.24
N ALA A 129 4.57 -0.91 -7.95
CA ALA A 129 3.68 0.18 -7.55
C ALA A 129 2.97 -0.16 -6.23
N GLY A 130 2.42 -1.36 -6.12
CA GLY A 130 1.64 -1.82 -4.97
C GLY A 130 2.41 -2.64 -3.92
N SER A 131 3.74 -2.73 -4.01
CA SER A 131 4.60 -3.52 -3.11
C SER A 131 5.57 -2.66 -2.31
#